data_AF-A0A6L9PS71-F1
#
_entry.id   AF-A0A6L9PS71-F1
#
_cell.length_a   1.000
_cell.length_b   1.000
_cell.length_c   1.000
_cell.angle_alpha   90.00
_cell.angle_beta   90.00
_cell.angle_gamma   90.00
#
_symmetry.space_group_name_H-M   'P 1'
#
loop_
_entity.id
_entity.type
_entity.pdbx_description
1 polymer ?
#
loop_
_entity_poly.entity_id
_entity_poly.type
_entity_poly.pdbx_seq_one_letter_code
_entity_poly.pdbx_strand_id
1 'polypeptide(L)'
;MTDPSISRDLVENAMDAVQQVVHHVFDNQPAVPFHPTTDLLSLDENEQEQIRRGEQANYRGRPTMSALSFCLTSAISLLAIAHSLIDQPDVLSPVERDQLWKTLAAETKVAGRAAYRAALILSDPGAEDGAYL
;
A
#
# COMPACT_ATOMS: atom_id res chain seq x y z
N MET A 1 10.87 -28.91 4.78
CA MET A 1 11.10 -27.91 3.72
C MET A 1 9.81 -27.81 2.95
N THR A 2 9.15 -26.65 2.98
CA THR A 2 7.95 -26.38 2.18
C THR A 2 8.32 -26.39 0.70
N ASP A 3 7.47 -27.00 -0.13
CA ASP A 3 7.62 -26.97 -1.58
C ASP A 3 7.46 -25.51 -2.08
N PRO A 4 8.45 -24.94 -2.78
CA PRO A 4 8.37 -23.58 -3.32
C PRO A 4 7.17 -23.38 -4.25
N SER A 5 6.73 -24.43 -4.97
CA SER A 5 5.56 -24.36 -5.84
C SER A 5 4.27 -24.15 -5.05
N ILE A 6 4.06 -24.94 -3.98
CA ILE A 6 2.91 -24.78 -3.07
C ILE A 6 2.94 -23.39 -2.42
N SER A 7 4.12 -22.91 -2.04
CA SER A 7 4.26 -21.59 -1.41
C SER A 7 3.91 -20.47 -2.39
N ARG A 8 4.33 -20.59 -3.66
CA ARG A 8 3.99 -19.66 -4.74
C ARG A 8 2.48 -19.61 -4.98
N ASP A 9 1.85 -20.78 -5.19
CA ASP A 9 0.41 -20.88 -5.46
C ASP A 9 -0.41 -20.25 -4.32
N LEU A 10 -0.03 -20.47 -3.06
CA LEU A 10 -0.72 -19.87 -1.92
C LEU A 10 -0.60 -18.35 -1.88
N VAL A 11 0.57 -17.79 -2.24
CA VAL A 11 0.77 -16.35 -2.31
C VAL A 11 -0.02 -15.73 -3.47
N GLU A 12 -0.03 -16.37 -4.64
CA GLU A 12 -0.81 -15.92 -5.80
C GLU A 12 -2.31 -15.92 -5.49
N ASN A 13 -2.82 -16.99 -4.88
CA ASN A 13 -4.21 -17.06 -4.44
C ASN A 13 -4.56 -15.95 -3.42
N ALA A 14 -3.64 -15.63 -2.51
CA ALA A 14 -3.85 -14.54 -1.57
C ALA A 14 -3.88 -13.17 -2.27
N MET A 15 -3.02 -12.94 -3.27
CA MET A 15 -3.03 -11.71 -4.08
C MET A 15 -4.37 -11.56 -4.81
N ASP A 16 -4.84 -12.61 -5.48
CA ASP A 16 -6.11 -12.61 -6.19
C ASP A 16 -7.30 -12.33 -5.25
N ALA A 17 -7.30 -12.92 -4.06
CA ALA A 17 -8.34 -12.68 -3.06
C ALA A 17 -8.36 -11.21 -2.61
N VAL A 18 -7.19 -10.62 -2.33
CA VAL A 18 -7.11 -9.21 -1.93
C VAL A 18 -7.52 -8.28 -3.10
N GLN A 19 -7.14 -8.60 -4.33
CA GLN A 19 -7.55 -7.88 -5.53
C GLN A 19 -9.08 -7.89 -5.70
N GLN A 20 -9.72 -9.05 -5.48
CA GLN A 20 -11.19 -9.18 -5.51
C GLN A 20 -11.86 -8.31 -4.44
N VAL A 21 -11.30 -8.26 -3.23
CA VAL A 21 -11.80 -7.36 -2.17
C VAL A 21 -11.69 -5.90 -2.61
N VAL A 22 -10.56 -5.49 -3.20
CA VAL A 22 -10.38 -4.13 -3.70
C VAL A 22 -11.45 -3.78 -4.73
N HIS A 23 -11.65 -4.63 -5.74
CA HIS A 23 -12.71 -4.41 -6.72
C HIS A 23 -14.09 -4.33 -6.07
N HIS A 24 -14.45 -5.33 -5.26
CA HIS A 24 -15.78 -5.38 -4.63
C HIS A 24 -16.08 -4.16 -3.73
N VAL A 25 -15.08 -3.70 -2.97
CA VAL A 25 -15.25 -2.60 -2.00
C VAL A 25 -15.22 -1.23 -2.69
N PHE A 26 -14.38 -1.06 -3.73
CA PHE A 26 -14.10 0.25 -4.31
C PHE A 26 -14.70 0.49 -5.71
N ASP A 27 -15.26 -0.50 -6.39
CA ASP A 27 -15.81 -0.36 -7.76
C ASP A 27 -16.86 0.77 -7.88
N ASN A 28 -17.61 1.03 -6.81
CA ASN A 28 -18.64 2.09 -6.77
C ASN A 28 -18.26 3.28 -5.89
N GLN A 29 -16.99 3.39 -5.49
CA GLN A 29 -16.52 4.41 -4.58
C GLN A 29 -15.55 5.36 -5.28
N PRO A 30 -15.60 6.68 -5.00
CA PRO A 30 -14.58 7.58 -5.51
C PRO A 30 -13.21 7.16 -4.96
N ALA A 31 -12.19 7.23 -5.81
CA ALA A 31 -10.83 6.85 -5.48
C ALA A 31 -10.35 7.62 -4.24
N VAL A 32 -9.63 6.93 -3.36
CA VAL A 32 -8.98 7.57 -2.20
C VAL A 32 -7.76 8.33 -2.74
N PRO A 33 -7.74 9.68 -2.70
CA PRO A 33 -6.63 10.44 -3.24
C PRO A 33 -5.35 10.13 -2.45
N PHE A 34 -4.27 9.84 -3.16
CA PHE A 34 -2.96 9.57 -2.58
C PHE A 34 -1.86 10.06 -3.52
N HIS A 35 -0.99 10.92 -2.99
CA HIS A 35 0.21 11.42 -3.67
C HIS A 35 1.45 10.78 -3.04
N PRO A 36 2.28 10.08 -3.83
CA PRO A 36 3.57 9.59 -3.40
C PRO A 36 4.47 10.74 -2.93
N THR A 37 5.29 10.49 -1.90
CA THR A 37 6.22 11.49 -1.37
C THR A 37 7.20 12.01 -2.44
N THR A 38 7.56 11.16 -3.41
CA THR A 38 8.44 11.52 -4.52
C THR A 38 7.82 12.58 -5.43
N ASP A 39 6.52 12.49 -5.70
CA ASP A 39 5.80 13.44 -6.57
C ASP A 39 5.53 14.76 -5.84
N LEU A 40 5.33 14.70 -4.53
CA LEU A 40 5.18 15.89 -3.69
C LEU A 40 6.47 16.72 -3.65
N LEU A 41 7.63 16.09 -3.56
CA LEU A 41 8.92 16.79 -3.46
C LEU A 41 9.34 17.52 -4.75
N SER A 42 8.68 17.23 -5.88
CA SER A 42 8.86 17.98 -7.13
C SER A 42 7.99 19.24 -7.24
N LEU A 43 7.05 19.44 -6.31
CA LEU A 43 6.14 20.59 -6.27
C LEU A 43 6.64 21.66 -5.29
N ASP A 44 6.13 22.88 -5.44
CA ASP A 44 6.44 23.94 -4.47
C ASP A 44 5.81 23.66 -3.09
N GLU A 45 6.31 24.31 -2.04
CA GLU A 45 5.87 24.05 -0.66
C GLU A 45 4.37 24.35 -0.44
N ASN A 46 3.80 25.28 -1.20
CA ASN A 46 2.40 25.67 -1.07
C ASN A 46 1.50 24.61 -1.73
N GLU A 47 1.87 24.13 -2.92
CA GLU A 47 1.20 23.03 -3.61
C GLU A 47 1.24 21.73 -2.79
N GLN A 48 2.38 21.41 -2.18
CA GLN A 48 2.51 20.27 -1.26
C GLN A 48 1.54 20.35 -0.08
N GLU A 49 1.42 21.54 0.53
CA GLU A 49 0.55 21.76 1.68
C GLU A 49 -0.93 21.70 1.27
N GLN A 50 -1.31 22.23 0.11
CA GLN A 50 -2.67 22.13 -0.41
C GLN A 50 -3.07 20.67 -0.66
N ILE A 51 -2.19 19.88 -1.28
CA ILE A 51 -2.44 18.45 -1.52
C ILE A 51 -2.59 17.71 -0.19
N ARG A 52 -1.70 17.95 0.78
CA ARG A 52 -1.79 17.33 2.11
C ARG A 52 -3.09 17.66 2.82
N ARG A 53 -3.53 18.92 2.79
CA ARG A 53 -4.81 19.33 3.37
C ARG A 53 -6.00 18.68 2.68
N GLY A 54 -5.99 18.63 1.35
CA GLY A 54 -7.03 17.97 0.56
C GLY A 54 -7.15 16.48 0.88
N GLU A 55 -6.02 15.78 0.97
CA GLU A 55 -5.98 14.37 1.39
C GLU A 55 -6.53 14.19 2.81
N GLN A 56 -6.08 15.01 3.76
CA GLN A 56 -6.50 14.91 5.15
C GLN A 56 -8.00 15.18 5.33
N ALA A 57 -8.56 16.13 4.58
CA ALA A 57 -10.01 16.39 4.57
C ALA A 57 -10.79 15.19 4.00
N ASN A 58 -10.31 14.56 2.92
CA ASN A 58 -10.93 13.36 2.36
C ASN A 58 -10.89 12.18 3.34
N TYR A 59 -9.76 11.97 4.01
CA TYR A 59 -9.62 10.89 4.98
C TYR A 59 -10.58 11.07 6.15
N ARG A 60 -10.78 12.30 6.63
CA ARG A 60 -11.75 12.58 7.70
C ARG A 60 -13.21 12.39 7.27
N GLY A 61 -13.54 12.67 6.02
CA GLY A 61 -14.89 12.43 5.51
C GLY A 61 -15.24 10.94 5.42
N ARG A 62 -14.23 10.06 5.21
CA ARG A 62 -14.43 8.62 5.00
C ARG A 62 -13.28 7.79 5.61
N PRO A 63 -13.09 7.82 6.94
CA PRO A 63 -11.88 7.30 7.58
C PRO A 63 -11.76 5.80 7.44
N THR A 64 -12.86 5.06 7.67
CA THR A 64 -12.88 3.59 7.52
C THR A 64 -12.51 3.16 6.10
N MET A 65 -13.08 3.79 5.08
CA MET A 65 -12.80 3.46 3.68
C MET A 65 -11.37 3.82 3.27
N SER A 66 -10.87 4.96 3.75
CA SER A 66 -9.50 5.41 3.47
C SER A 66 -8.48 4.49 4.13
N ALA A 67 -8.69 4.13 5.40
CA ALA A 67 -7.84 3.18 6.12
C ALA A 67 -7.87 1.79 5.45
N LEU A 68 -9.05 1.30 5.07
CA LEU A 68 -9.20 0.03 4.36
C LEU A 68 -8.43 0.02 3.03
N SER A 69 -8.51 1.10 2.25
CA SER A 69 -7.77 1.24 0.99
C SER A 69 -6.26 1.11 1.20
N PHE A 70 -5.73 1.82 2.20
CA PHE A 70 -4.31 1.75 2.54
C PHE A 70 -3.87 0.39 3.09
N CYS A 71 -4.70 -0.27 3.90
CA CYS A 71 -4.44 -1.62 4.38
C CYS A 71 -4.36 -2.63 3.22
N LEU A 72 -5.32 -2.60 2.30
CA LEU A 72 -5.35 -3.51 1.16
C LEU A 72 -4.19 -3.23 0.18
N THR A 73 -3.84 -1.96 -0.03
CA THR A 73 -2.66 -1.57 -0.81
C THR A 73 -1.37 -2.12 -0.21
N SER A 74 -1.22 -2.00 1.12
CA SER A 74 -0.08 -2.57 1.85
C SER A 74 -0.02 -4.09 1.71
N ALA A 75 -1.15 -4.77 1.87
CA ALA A 75 -1.26 -6.22 1.77
C ALA A 75 -0.85 -6.75 0.39
N ILE A 76 -1.39 -6.17 -0.70
CA ILE A 76 -1.02 -6.55 -2.07
C ILE A 76 0.48 -6.35 -2.30
N SER A 77 1.03 -5.22 -1.85
CA SER A 77 2.46 -4.90 -2.01
C SER A 77 3.34 -5.91 -1.27
N LEU A 78 2.99 -6.27 -0.03
CA LEU A 78 3.74 -7.26 0.76
C LEU A 78 3.65 -8.67 0.16
N LEU A 79 2.49 -9.04 -0.40
CA LEU A 79 2.33 -10.32 -1.09
C LEU A 79 3.15 -10.38 -2.38
N ALA A 80 3.21 -9.30 -3.16
CA ALA A 80 4.06 -9.22 -4.35
C ALA A 80 5.56 -9.34 -4.01
N ILE A 81 5.99 -8.74 -2.89
CA ILE A 81 7.36 -8.89 -2.37
C ILE A 81 7.61 -10.34 -1.93
N ALA A 82 6.65 -10.96 -1.22
CA ALA A 82 6.75 -12.35 -0.80
C ALA A 82 6.84 -13.30 -2.00
N HIS A 83 6.05 -13.06 -3.04
CA HIS A 83 6.11 -13.79 -4.31
C HIS A 83 7.48 -13.66 -4.96
N SER A 84 7.99 -12.42 -5.08
CA SER A 84 9.32 -12.15 -5.63
C SER A 84 10.45 -12.82 -4.84
N LEU A 85 10.30 -12.97 -3.51
CA LEU A 85 11.26 -13.68 -2.67
C LEU A 85 11.23 -15.20 -2.88
N ILE A 86 10.06 -15.77 -3.20
CA ILE A 86 9.88 -17.21 -3.50
C ILE A 86 10.37 -17.53 -4.91
N ASP A 87 10.13 -16.64 -5.88
CA ASP A 87 10.45 -16.83 -7.30
C ASP A 87 11.84 -16.31 -7.69
N GLN A 88 12.75 -16.18 -6.73
CA GLN A 88 14.11 -15.72 -7.02
C GLN A 88 14.85 -16.71 -7.93
N PRO A 89 15.61 -16.23 -8.93
CA PRO A 89 16.45 -17.10 -9.75
C PRO A 89 17.50 -17.83 -8.90
N ASP A 90 17.70 -19.12 -9.17
CA ASP A 90 18.70 -19.95 -8.49
C ASP A 90 20.13 -19.40 -8.64
N VAL A 91 20.39 -18.66 -9.73
CA VAL A 91 21.70 -18.06 -10.02
C VAL A 91 21.54 -16.58 -10.30
N LEU A 92 22.05 -15.76 -9.40
CA LEU A 92 22.22 -14.31 -9.55
C LEU A 92 23.70 -13.96 -9.34
N SER A 93 24.23 -13.07 -10.18
CA SER A 93 25.52 -12.44 -9.90
C SER A 93 25.45 -11.59 -8.62
N PRO A 94 26.60 -11.28 -7.99
CA PRO A 94 26.60 -10.43 -6.79
C PRO A 94 25.94 -9.06 -7.00
N VAL A 95 26.08 -8.48 -8.20
CA VAL A 95 25.49 -7.17 -8.54
C VAL A 95 23.97 -7.27 -8.70
N GLU A 96 23.48 -8.29 -9.41
CA GLU A 96 22.03 -8.51 -9.57
C GLU A 96 21.36 -8.80 -8.24
N ARG A 97 22.02 -9.57 -7.38
CA ARG A 97 21.56 -9.83 -6.02
C ARG A 97 21.44 -8.52 -5.23
N ASP A 98 22.49 -7.71 -5.18
CA ASP A 98 22.46 -6.43 -4.47
C ASP A 98 21.34 -5.50 -4.99
N GLN A 99 21.16 -5.43 -6.31
CA GLN A 99 20.10 -4.63 -6.91
C GLN A 99 18.70 -5.15 -6.53
N LEU A 100 18.48 -6.47 -6.55
CA LEU A 100 17.24 -7.10 -6.13
C LEU A 100 16.91 -6.75 -4.67
N TRP A 101 17.86 -6.90 -3.75
CA TRP A 101 17.65 -6.58 -2.34
C TRP A 101 17.32 -5.10 -2.12
N LYS A 102 17.96 -4.20 -2.86
CA LYS A 102 17.63 -2.76 -2.81
C LYS A 102 16.22 -2.48 -3.30
N THR A 103 15.80 -3.11 -4.39
CA THR A 103 14.43 -2.99 -4.93
C THR A 103 13.40 -3.50 -3.92
N LEU A 104 13.56 -4.72 -3.41
CA LEU A 104 12.63 -5.30 -2.43
C LEU A 104 12.56 -4.47 -1.14
N ALA A 105 13.70 -3.92 -0.68
CA ALA A 105 13.72 -3.02 0.48
C ALA A 105 12.99 -1.70 0.20
N ALA A 106 13.10 -1.14 -1.01
CA ALA A 106 12.38 0.07 -1.40
C ALA A 106 10.86 -0.19 -1.47
N GLU A 107 10.45 -1.29 -2.08
CA GLU A 107 9.05 -1.71 -2.18
C GLU A 107 8.44 -2.00 -0.80
N THR A 108 9.17 -2.67 0.08
CA THR A 108 8.72 -2.92 1.47
C THR A 108 8.47 -1.60 2.21
N LYS A 109 9.30 -0.58 1.99
CA LYS A 109 9.07 0.76 2.57
C LYS A 109 7.81 1.42 2.02
N VAL A 110 7.49 1.23 0.74
CA VAL A 110 6.23 1.71 0.15
C VAL A 110 5.04 1.03 0.84
N ALA A 111 5.07 -0.30 0.95
CA ALA A 111 4.03 -1.07 1.62
C ALA A 111 3.85 -0.65 3.09
N GLY A 112 4.96 -0.47 3.81
CA GLY A 112 4.96 -0.01 5.19
C GLY A 112 4.41 1.41 5.36
N ARG A 113 4.70 2.32 4.42
CA ARG A 113 4.11 3.67 4.42
C ARG A 113 2.60 3.62 4.23
N ALA A 114 2.08 2.74 3.38
CA ALA A 114 0.63 2.56 3.22
C ALA A 114 -0.01 2.09 4.55
N ALA A 115 0.53 1.04 5.18
CA ALA A 115 0.04 0.58 6.49
C ALA A 115 0.12 1.67 7.57
N TYR A 116 1.22 2.42 7.60
CA TYR A 116 1.37 3.53 8.54
C TYR A 116 0.33 4.63 8.32
N ARG A 117 0.00 4.97 7.07
CA ARG A 117 -1.08 5.93 6.77
C ARG A 117 -2.44 5.42 7.27
N ALA A 118 -2.76 4.14 7.10
CA ALA A 118 -3.97 3.56 7.67
C ALA A 118 -4.00 3.72 9.20
N ALA A 119 -2.88 3.42 9.87
CA ALA A 119 -2.76 3.59 11.32
C ALA A 119 -2.98 5.04 11.76
N LEU A 120 -2.43 6.03 11.04
CA LEU A 120 -2.65 7.45 11.33
C LEU A 120 -4.12 7.86 11.18
N ILE A 121 -4.81 7.37 10.14
CA ILE A 121 -6.24 7.66 9.93
C ILE A 121 -7.07 7.06 11.06
N LEU A 122 -6.81 5.80 11.43
CA LEU A 122 -7.52 5.11 12.51
C LEU A 122 -7.22 5.67 13.90
N SER A 123 -6.12 6.40 14.04
CA SER A 123 -5.73 7.04 15.30
C SER A 123 -6.10 8.53 15.36
N ASP A 124 -6.66 9.12 14.28
CA ASP A 124 -7.12 10.52 14.29
C ASP A 124 -8.41 10.62 15.12
N PRO A 125 -8.41 11.34 16.26
CA PRO A 125 -9.60 11.51 17.09
C PRO A 125 -10.77 12.16 16.33
N GLY A 126 -10.48 12.95 15.28
CA GLY A 126 -11.49 13.58 14.43
C GLY A 126 -12.14 12.64 13.41
N ALA A 127 -11.76 11.36 13.37
CA ALA A 127 -12.37 10.37 12.48
C ALA A 127 -13.78 9.94 12.92
N GLU A 128 -14.13 10.05 14.20
CA GLU A 128 -15.47 9.68 14.71
C GLU A 128 -16.50 10.81 14.59
N ASP A 129 -16.05 12.08 14.61
CA ASP A 129 -16.93 13.26 14.61
C ASP A 129 -17.65 13.49 13.26
N GLY A 130 -17.18 12.88 12.17
CA GLY A 130 -17.81 12.96 10.84
C GLY A 130 -19.01 12.03 10.64
N ALA A 131 -19.34 11.16 11.61
CA ALA A 131 -20.42 10.18 11.49
C ALA A 131 -21.81 10.70 11.92
N TYR A 132 -21.91 11.95 12.40
CA TYR A 132 -23.13 12.54 12.99
C TYR A 132 -23.60 13.86 12.37
N LEU A 133 -23.24 14.15 11.11
CA LEU A 133 -23.77 15.28 10.32
C LEU A 133 -24.28 14.79 8.97
#